data_AF-A0A813KQY6-F1
#
_entry.id   AF-A0A813KQY6-F1
#
_cell.length_a   1.000
_cell.length_b   1.000
_cell.length_c   1.000
_cell.angle_alpha   90.00
_cell.angle_beta   90.00
_cell.angle_gamma   90.00
#
_symmetry.space_group_name_H-M   'P 1'
#
loop_
_entity.id
_entity.type
_entity.pdbx_description
1 polymer ?
#
loop_
_entity_poly.entity_id
_entity_poly.type
_entity_poly.pdbx_seq_one_letter_code
_entity_poly.pdbx_strand_id
1 'polypeptide(L)'
;AFEYSESQLEHKCAQFEESLGLLLWRAFTHVETLQLMDIPLLIEHIAVVLDNAQKAQPASIGDSRLQESTIMYYFSSLMKHAEALNNRELLAKSRELKLVELAVDHYLRYTDEFSSDLKMSLAEGLAALADNEDFRPEWEQFFVDEHGQASLEAKQKFLMLEQRLSNVVLAEKPEKKKDIRPLLDFYNTIKRSIK
;
A
#
# COMPACT_ATOMS: atom_id res chain seq x y z
N ALA A 1 40.90 8.14 7.23
CA ALA A 1 39.55 7.76 6.76
C ALA A 1 39.15 6.52 7.55
N PHE A 2 37.94 6.46 8.12
CA PHE A 2 37.50 5.24 8.80
C PHE A 2 37.16 4.21 7.72
N GLU A 3 37.96 3.14 7.63
CA GLU A 3 37.63 1.97 6.81
C GLU A 3 36.59 1.15 7.58
N TYR A 4 35.31 1.33 7.22
CA TYR A 4 34.26 0.43 7.67
C TYR A 4 34.35 -0.88 6.89
N SER A 5 34.18 -2.01 7.56
CA SER A 5 33.96 -3.28 6.86
C SER A 5 32.58 -3.27 6.19
N GLU A 6 32.41 -4.06 5.13
CA GLU A 6 31.13 -4.23 4.43
C GLU A 6 29.99 -4.58 5.40
N SER A 7 30.23 -5.54 6.30
CA SER A 7 29.28 -5.92 7.35
C SER A 7 28.92 -4.77 8.30
N GLN A 8 29.86 -3.87 8.61
CA GLN A 8 29.57 -2.69 9.44
C GLN A 8 28.72 -1.66 8.70
N LEU A 9 28.92 -1.52 7.38
CA LEU A 9 28.10 -0.65 6.54
C LEU A 9 26.67 -1.20 6.43
N GLU A 10 26.53 -2.48 6.13
CA GLU A 10 25.22 -3.16 6.06
C GLU A 10 24.43 -3.00 7.36
N HIS A 11 25.09 -3.24 8.51
CA HIS A 11 24.44 -3.08 9.81
C HIS A 11 24.00 -1.64 10.07
N LYS A 12 24.81 -0.65 9.71
CA LYS A 12 24.46 0.77 9.85
C LYS A 12 23.32 1.18 8.91
N CYS A 13 23.32 0.67 7.68
CA CYS A 13 22.24 0.90 6.73
C CYS A 13 20.92 0.31 7.25
N ALA A 14 20.94 -0.94 7.72
CA ALA A 14 19.76 -1.57 8.31
C ALA A 14 19.25 -0.79 9.54
N GLN A 15 20.13 -0.38 10.45
CA GLN A 15 19.73 0.45 11.60
C GLN A 15 19.12 1.79 11.21
N PHE A 16 19.71 2.46 10.20
CA PHE A 16 19.19 3.71 9.68
C PHE A 16 17.80 3.52 9.10
N GLU A 17 17.64 2.48 8.28
CA GLU A 17 16.39 2.11 7.65
C GLU A 17 15.29 1.80 8.66
N GLU A 18 15.56 0.94 9.64
CA GLU A 18 14.61 0.60 10.70
C GLU A 18 14.17 1.84 11.49
N SER A 19 15.13 2.70 11.86
CA SER A 19 14.88 3.87 12.70
C SER A 19 14.08 4.93 11.95
N LEU A 20 14.49 5.24 10.71
CA LEU A 20 13.80 6.21 9.87
C LEU A 20 12.43 5.69 9.47
N GLY A 21 12.34 4.40 9.12
CA GLY A 21 11.11 3.74 8.69
C GLY A 21 10.01 3.86 9.74
N LEU A 22 10.35 3.54 10.99
CA LEU A 22 9.45 3.68 12.14
C LEU A 22 9.08 5.15 12.42
N LEU A 23 10.05 6.06 12.36
CA LEU A 23 9.80 7.48 12.59
C LEU A 23 8.81 8.05 11.58
N LEU A 24 9.04 7.80 10.29
CA LEU A 24 8.18 8.27 9.20
C LEU A 24 6.79 7.64 9.29
N TRP A 25 6.69 6.34 9.59
CA TRP A 25 5.40 5.71 9.81
C TRP A 25 4.59 6.44 10.88
N ARG A 26 5.19 6.69 12.04
CA ARG A 26 4.54 7.39 13.15
C ARG A 26 4.21 8.83 12.80
N ALA A 27 5.02 9.49 11.99
CA ALA A 27 4.76 10.87 11.58
C ALA A 27 3.60 10.94 10.57
N PHE A 28 3.52 9.99 9.63
CA PHE A 28 2.50 9.95 8.59
C PHE A 28 1.12 9.56 9.09
N THR A 29 0.95 9.12 10.34
CA THR A 29 -0.41 9.00 10.92
C THR A 29 -1.09 10.34 11.13
N HIS A 30 -0.34 11.45 11.04
CA HIS A 30 -0.84 12.81 11.13
C HIS A 30 -0.84 13.45 9.74
N VAL A 31 -2.02 13.89 9.30
CA VAL A 31 -2.20 14.49 7.97
C VAL A 31 -1.38 15.77 7.81
N GLU A 32 -1.18 16.52 8.89
CA GLU A 32 -0.38 17.74 8.90
C GLU A 32 1.07 17.47 8.51
N THR A 33 1.62 16.32 8.93
CA THR A 33 2.95 15.89 8.50
C THR A 33 2.95 15.63 6.99
N LEU A 34 1.96 14.87 6.50
CA LEU A 34 1.87 14.54 5.07
C LEU A 34 1.74 15.81 4.20
N GLN A 35 1.03 16.82 4.67
CA GLN A 35 0.90 18.10 3.97
C GLN A 35 2.22 18.89 3.86
N LEU A 36 3.21 18.61 4.71
CA LEU A 36 4.55 19.19 4.63
C LEU A 36 5.51 18.39 3.74
N MET A 37 5.11 17.18 3.33
CA MET A 37 5.94 16.30 2.52
C MET A 37 5.78 16.57 1.03
N ASP A 38 6.81 16.22 0.27
CA ASP A 38 6.71 16.04 -1.16
C ASP A 38 5.94 14.73 -1.45
N ILE A 39 4.63 14.85 -1.65
CA ILE A 39 3.74 13.70 -1.91
C ILE A 39 4.12 12.95 -3.18
N PRO A 40 4.40 13.59 -4.34
CA PRO A 40 4.92 12.89 -5.51
C PRO A 40 6.16 12.06 -5.22
N LEU A 41 7.14 12.61 -4.51
CA LEU A 41 8.37 11.88 -4.16
C LEU A 41 8.10 10.71 -3.20
N LEU A 42 7.18 10.86 -2.26
CA LEU A 42 6.78 9.77 -1.37
C LEU A 42 6.10 8.63 -2.16
N ILE A 43 5.23 8.95 -3.12
CA ILE A 43 4.61 7.95 -4.00
C ILE A 43 5.66 7.22 -4.83
N GLU A 44 6.61 7.96 -5.42
CA GLU A 44 7.73 7.38 -6.16
C GLU A 44 8.57 6.45 -5.29
N HIS A 45 8.89 6.86 -4.06
CA HIS A 45 9.61 6.03 -3.11
C HIS A 45 8.87 4.72 -2.82
N ILE A 46 7.55 4.79 -2.55
CA ILE A 46 6.74 3.59 -2.31
C ILE A 46 6.77 2.67 -3.53
N ALA A 47 6.57 3.20 -4.73
CA ALA A 47 6.58 2.43 -5.96
C ALA A 47 7.94 1.75 -6.19
N VAL A 48 9.05 2.46 -5.98
CA VAL A 48 10.42 1.93 -6.15
C VAL A 48 10.70 0.77 -5.19
N VAL A 49 10.32 0.91 -3.92
CA VAL A 49 10.53 -0.17 -2.92
C VAL A 49 9.72 -1.41 -3.31
N LEU A 50 8.45 -1.24 -3.65
CA LEU A 50 7.57 -2.35 -4.03
C LEU A 50 8.01 -3.03 -5.34
N ASP A 51 8.41 -2.26 -6.35
CA ASP A 51 8.91 -2.78 -7.62
C ASP A 51 10.24 -3.54 -7.43
N ASN A 52 11.16 -3.02 -6.62
CA ASN A 52 12.41 -3.73 -6.28
C ASN A 52 12.14 -5.03 -5.52
N ALA A 53 11.23 -5.03 -4.55
CA ALA A 53 10.81 -6.24 -3.84
C ALA A 53 10.14 -7.25 -4.80
N GLN A 54 9.34 -6.77 -5.74
CA GLN A 54 8.71 -7.61 -6.76
C GLN A 54 9.74 -8.27 -7.68
N LYS A 55 10.79 -7.54 -8.08
CA LYS A 55 11.89 -8.03 -8.94
C LYS A 55 12.84 -8.97 -8.21
N ALA A 56 13.21 -8.66 -6.98
CA ALA A 56 14.11 -9.47 -6.17
C ALA A 56 13.47 -10.80 -5.72
N GLN A 57 12.13 -10.82 -5.58
CA GLN A 57 11.35 -11.97 -5.14
C GLN A 57 11.94 -12.66 -3.90
N PRO A 58 12.20 -11.92 -2.80
CA PRO A 58 12.73 -12.54 -1.61
C PRO A 58 11.72 -13.55 -1.04
N ALA A 59 12.23 -14.66 -0.51
CA ALA A 59 11.40 -15.75 0.03
C ALA A 59 10.62 -15.36 1.30
N SER A 60 11.03 -14.29 1.97
CA SER A 60 10.40 -13.71 3.16
C SER A 60 10.55 -12.20 3.11
N ILE A 61 9.63 -11.48 3.75
CA ILE A 61 9.71 -10.01 3.88
C ILE A 61 10.80 -9.56 4.87
N GLY A 62 11.33 -10.48 5.67
CA GLY A 62 12.36 -10.19 6.65
C GLY A 62 11.80 -9.51 7.92
N ASP A 63 12.57 -8.58 8.48
CA ASP A 63 12.15 -7.85 9.68
C ASP A 63 11.01 -6.88 9.32
N SER A 64 9.96 -6.87 10.14
CA SER A 64 8.84 -5.92 10.08
C SER A 64 9.23 -4.44 10.05
N ARG A 65 10.47 -4.12 10.41
CA ARG A 65 11.03 -2.76 10.47
C ARG A 65 11.75 -2.35 9.19
N LEU A 66 11.96 -3.25 8.24
CA LEU A 66 12.52 -2.93 6.92
C LEU A 66 11.53 -2.13 6.06
N GLN A 67 12.03 -1.50 5.01
CA GLN A 67 11.23 -0.67 4.11
C GLN A 67 10.09 -1.46 3.47
N GLU A 68 10.33 -2.69 3.02
CA GLU A 68 9.33 -3.53 2.37
C GLU A 68 8.12 -3.79 3.28
N SER A 69 8.31 -3.83 4.59
CA SER A 69 7.23 -3.95 5.56
C SER A 69 6.59 -2.59 5.88
N THR A 70 7.40 -1.57 6.14
CA THR A 70 6.92 -0.27 6.61
C THR A 70 6.20 0.54 5.52
N ILE A 71 6.56 0.33 4.25
CA ILE A 71 6.01 1.06 3.11
C ILE A 71 4.49 0.87 2.94
N MET A 72 3.96 -0.27 3.38
CA MET A 72 2.52 -0.55 3.35
C MET A 72 1.74 0.37 4.27
N TYR A 73 2.33 0.81 5.39
CA TYR A 73 1.72 1.83 6.23
C TYR A 73 1.72 3.21 5.56
N TYR A 74 2.76 3.54 4.78
CA TYR A 74 2.82 4.82 4.07
C TYR A 74 1.76 4.87 2.98
N PHE A 75 1.66 3.80 2.19
CA PHE A 75 0.60 3.62 1.21
C PHE A 75 -0.79 3.78 1.85
N SER A 76 -1.04 3.05 2.94
CA SER A 76 -2.31 3.15 3.69
C SER A 76 -2.61 4.58 4.12
N SER A 77 -1.60 5.30 4.65
CA SER A 77 -1.80 6.67 5.13
C SER A 77 -2.07 7.66 3.99
N LEU A 78 -1.38 7.52 2.86
CA LEU A 78 -1.66 8.34 1.66
C LEU A 78 -3.11 8.17 1.20
N MET A 79 -3.60 6.93 1.14
CA MET A 79 -4.98 6.66 0.71
C MET A 79 -6.01 7.21 1.70
N LYS A 80 -5.75 7.08 3.02
CA LYS A 80 -6.61 7.63 4.09
C LYS A 80 -6.74 9.14 4.03
N HIS A 81 -5.67 9.82 3.64
CA HIS A 81 -5.59 11.28 3.66
C HIS A 81 -5.65 11.91 2.28
N ALA A 82 -5.95 11.14 1.23
CA ALA A 82 -5.86 11.62 -0.16
C ALA A 82 -6.70 12.89 -0.42
N GLU A 83 -7.90 12.99 0.16
CA GLU A 83 -8.78 14.15 0.03
C GLU A 83 -8.26 15.42 0.73
N ALA A 84 -7.55 15.26 1.85
CA ALA A 84 -6.93 16.36 2.58
C ALA A 84 -5.58 16.80 1.97
N LEU A 85 -5.08 16.02 1.01
CA LEU A 85 -3.91 16.29 0.19
C LEU A 85 -4.36 16.80 -1.19
N ASN A 86 -3.43 16.92 -2.14
CA ASN A 86 -3.78 17.17 -3.54
C ASN A 86 -4.33 15.90 -4.20
N ASN A 87 -5.59 15.55 -3.91
CA ASN A 87 -6.22 14.27 -4.26
C ASN A 87 -6.03 13.88 -5.73
N ARG A 88 -6.28 14.81 -6.66
CA ARG A 88 -6.18 14.55 -8.09
C ARG A 88 -4.77 14.22 -8.55
N GLU A 89 -3.79 14.98 -8.05
CA GLU A 89 -2.38 14.75 -8.37
C GLU A 89 -1.90 13.42 -7.76
N LEU A 90 -2.28 13.15 -6.52
CA LEU A 90 -1.97 11.90 -5.83
C LEU A 90 -2.54 10.68 -6.59
N LEU A 91 -3.82 10.73 -6.98
CA LEU A 91 -4.46 9.65 -7.73
C LEU A 91 -3.85 9.49 -9.13
N ALA A 92 -3.57 10.59 -9.82
CA ALA A 92 -2.93 10.55 -11.14
C ALA A 92 -1.54 9.90 -11.07
N LYS A 93 -0.72 10.29 -10.09
CA LYS A 93 0.62 9.73 -9.88
C LYS A 93 0.57 8.27 -9.41
N SER A 94 -0.39 7.94 -8.54
CA SER A 94 -0.62 6.57 -8.07
C SER A 94 -1.00 5.65 -9.24
N ARG A 95 -1.80 6.13 -10.20
CA ARG A 95 -2.13 5.41 -11.43
C ARG A 95 -0.92 5.28 -12.36
N GLU A 96 -0.19 6.37 -12.59
CA GLU A 96 1.03 6.39 -13.42
C GLU A 96 2.04 5.31 -12.97
N LEU A 97 2.21 5.18 -11.66
CA LEU A 97 3.17 4.24 -11.06
C LEU A 97 2.56 2.89 -10.67
N LYS A 98 1.31 2.60 -11.08
CA LYS A 98 0.58 1.36 -10.73
C LYS A 98 0.62 1.02 -9.23
N LEU A 99 0.57 2.04 -8.39
CA LEU A 99 0.84 1.93 -6.95
C LEU A 99 -0.09 0.93 -6.25
N VAL A 100 -1.38 0.95 -6.61
CA VAL A 100 -2.38 0.05 -6.03
C VAL A 100 -2.04 -1.40 -6.38
N GLU A 101 -1.72 -1.69 -7.65
CA GLU A 101 -1.35 -3.03 -8.11
C GLU A 101 -0.08 -3.52 -7.39
N LEU A 102 0.95 -2.68 -7.33
CA LEU A 102 2.20 -3.00 -6.61
C LEU A 102 1.94 -3.33 -5.13
N ALA A 103 1.11 -2.53 -4.45
CA ALA A 103 0.78 -2.75 -3.04
C ALA A 103 -0.04 -4.03 -2.83
N VAL A 104 -0.99 -4.33 -3.73
CA VAL A 104 -1.78 -5.56 -3.68
C VAL A 104 -0.90 -6.79 -3.90
N ASP A 105 -0.04 -6.77 -4.92
CA ASP A 105 0.83 -7.89 -5.26
C ASP A 105 1.81 -8.19 -4.12
N HIS A 106 2.40 -7.14 -3.54
CA HIS A 106 3.29 -7.26 -2.39
C HIS A 106 2.56 -7.81 -1.16
N TYR A 107 1.35 -7.31 -0.87
CA TYR A 107 0.55 -7.82 0.24
C TYR A 107 0.19 -9.30 0.07
N LEU A 108 -0.27 -9.69 -1.12
CA LEU A 108 -0.69 -11.07 -1.39
C LEU A 108 0.48 -12.06 -1.29
N ARG A 109 1.68 -11.62 -1.67
CA ARG A 109 2.90 -12.43 -1.58
C ARG A 109 3.26 -12.76 -0.12
N TYR A 110 3.18 -11.78 0.77
CA TYR A 110 3.64 -11.91 2.16
C TYR A 110 2.49 -11.85 3.19
N THR A 111 1.27 -12.20 2.78
CA THR A 111 0.05 -12.05 3.61
C THR A 111 0.21 -12.68 5.00
N ASP A 112 0.89 -13.82 5.09
CA ASP A 112 1.03 -14.58 6.34
C ASP A 112 2.12 -14.00 7.26
N GLU A 113 3.02 -13.16 6.74
CA GLU A 113 4.11 -12.52 7.48
C GLU A 113 3.71 -11.14 8.02
N PHE A 114 2.70 -10.51 7.44
CA PHE A 114 2.21 -9.22 7.90
C PHE A 114 1.44 -9.30 9.23
N SER A 115 1.73 -8.36 10.12
CA SER A 115 1.05 -8.21 11.41
C SER A 115 -0.45 -7.88 11.25
N SER A 116 -1.24 -8.23 12.26
CA SER A 116 -2.67 -7.87 12.32
C SER A 116 -2.88 -6.34 12.19
N ASP A 117 -1.98 -5.55 12.78
CA ASP A 117 -2.05 -4.09 12.70
C ASP A 117 -1.78 -3.56 11.29
N LEU A 118 -0.83 -4.15 10.55
CA LEU A 118 -0.59 -3.79 9.16
C LEU A 118 -1.79 -4.16 8.29
N LYS A 119 -2.33 -5.39 8.47
CA LYS A 119 -3.53 -5.85 7.77
C LYS A 119 -4.69 -4.88 8.01
N MET A 120 -4.94 -4.50 9.25
CA MET A 120 -5.97 -3.53 9.60
C MET A 120 -5.74 -2.19 8.91
N SER A 121 -4.51 -1.63 8.99
CA SER A 121 -4.19 -0.35 8.39
C SER A 121 -4.38 -0.39 6.86
N LEU A 122 -3.90 -1.44 6.20
CA LEU A 122 -4.05 -1.62 4.75
C LEU A 122 -5.53 -1.70 4.36
N ALA A 123 -6.35 -2.45 5.09
CA ALA A 123 -7.77 -2.55 4.84
C ALA A 123 -8.48 -1.19 4.97
N GLU A 124 -8.13 -0.38 5.98
CA GLU A 124 -8.68 0.98 6.12
C GLU A 124 -8.18 1.92 5.02
N GLY A 125 -6.93 1.79 4.58
CA GLY A 125 -6.38 2.58 3.48
C GLY A 125 -7.08 2.29 2.15
N LEU A 126 -7.26 1.02 1.83
CA LEU A 126 -8.00 0.61 0.63
C LEU A 126 -9.50 0.94 0.73
N ALA A 127 -10.08 0.91 1.94
CA ALA A 127 -11.45 1.38 2.16
C ALA A 127 -11.58 2.89 1.92
N ALA A 128 -10.64 3.70 2.41
CA ALA A 128 -10.61 5.13 2.14
C ALA A 128 -10.46 5.43 0.65
N LEU A 129 -9.59 4.71 -0.06
CA LEU A 129 -9.47 4.83 -1.53
C LEU A 129 -10.78 4.48 -2.23
N ALA A 130 -11.47 3.41 -1.81
CA ALA A 130 -12.76 3.01 -2.36
C ALA A 130 -13.90 4.01 -2.04
N ASP A 131 -13.78 4.77 -0.95
CA ASP A 131 -14.73 5.81 -0.57
C ASP A 131 -14.49 7.14 -1.28
N ASN A 132 -13.26 7.36 -1.78
CA ASN A 132 -12.81 8.61 -2.39
C ASN A 132 -13.62 9.01 -3.63
N GLU A 133 -14.07 10.26 -3.65
CA GLU A 133 -14.98 10.80 -4.69
C GLU A 133 -14.35 10.89 -6.08
N ASP A 134 -13.06 11.21 -6.19
CA ASP A 134 -12.35 11.29 -7.48
C ASP A 134 -11.91 9.90 -7.97
N PHE A 135 -11.69 8.93 -7.06
CA PHE A 135 -11.34 7.55 -7.44
C PHE A 135 -12.54 6.79 -8.04
N ARG A 136 -13.71 6.87 -7.40
CA ARG A 136 -14.92 6.13 -7.78
C ARG A 136 -15.34 6.21 -9.25
N PRO A 137 -15.32 7.37 -9.94
CA PRO A 137 -15.71 7.44 -11.34
C PRO A 137 -14.65 6.86 -12.30
N GLU A 138 -13.39 6.80 -11.88
CA GLU A 138 -12.24 6.45 -12.73
C GLU A 138 -11.50 5.19 -12.29
N TRP A 139 -12.07 4.42 -11.35
CA TRP A 139 -11.40 3.30 -10.69
C TRP A 139 -10.84 2.26 -11.67
N GLU A 140 -11.49 2.06 -12.83
CA GLU A 140 -11.05 1.11 -13.85
C GLU A 140 -9.66 1.44 -14.41
N GLN A 141 -9.28 2.72 -14.40
CA GLN A 141 -7.98 3.17 -14.88
C GLN A 141 -6.82 2.73 -13.96
N PHE A 142 -7.12 2.25 -12.74
CA PHE A 142 -6.13 1.66 -11.84
C PHE A 142 -5.91 0.16 -12.11
N PHE A 143 -6.72 -0.44 -12.99
CA PHE A 143 -6.66 -1.86 -13.34
C PHE A 143 -6.42 -2.01 -14.84
N VAL A 144 -5.32 -1.42 -15.33
CA VAL A 144 -4.92 -1.47 -16.73
C VAL A 144 -3.57 -2.15 -16.91
N ASP A 145 -3.39 -2.82 -18.05
CA ASP A 145 -2.12 -3.42 -18.45
C ASP A 145 -1.11 -2.35 -18.92
N GLU A 146 0.07 -2.79 -19.36
CA GLU A 146 1.11 -1.90 -19.90
C GLU A 146 0.70 -1.14 -21.18
N HIS A 147 -0.38 -1.57 -21.84
CA HIS A 147 -0.95 -0.95 -23.03
C HIS A 147 -2.18 -0.09 -22.72
N GLY A 148 -2.49 0.11 -21.43
CA GLY A 148 -3.65 0.89 -20.98
C GLY A 148 -4.99 0.18 -21.21
N GLN A 149 -4.99 -1.13 -21.49
CA GLN A 149 -6.21 -1.94 -21.64
C GLN A 149 -6.63 -2.52 -20.29
N ALA A 150 -7.91 -2.83 -20.12
CA ALA A 150 -8.41 -3.41 -18.88
C ALA A 150 -7.70 -4.72 -18.52
N SER A 151 -7.06 -4.76 -17.35
CA SER A 151 -6.33 -5.92 -16.84
C SER A 151 -7.25 -6.78 -15.98
N LEU A 152 -7.72 -7.90 -16.55
CA LEU A 152 -8.51 -8.89 -15.80
C LEU A 152 -7.68 -9.50 -14.65
N GLU A 153 -6.38 -9.71 -14.86
CA GLU A 153 -5.48 -10.24 -13.85
C GLU A 153 -5.40 -9.30 -12.64
N ALA A 154 -5.18 -7.99 -12.85
CA ALA A 154 -5.11 -7.02 -11.76
C ALA A 154 -6.44 -6.97 -10.97
N LYS A 155 -7.59 -6.99 -11.67
CA LYS A 155 -8.90 -7.05 -11.03
C LYS A 155 -9.05 -8.35 -10.20
N GLN A 156 -8.61 -9.50 -10.71
CA GLN A 156 -8.68 -10.78 -9.99
C GLN A 156 -7.78 -10.80 -8.76
N LYS A 157 -6.53 -10.33 -8.86
CA LYS A 157 -5.63 -10.21 -7.72
C LYS A 157 -6.22 -9.30 -6.64
N PHE A 158 -6.76 -8.16 -7.02
CA PHE A 158 -7.44 -7.28 -6.05
C PHE A 158 -8.62 -7.98 -5.35
N LEU A 159 -9.39 -8.79 -6.06
CA LEU A 159 -10.47 -9.58 -5.46
C LEU A 159 -9.98 -10.65 -4.47
N MET A 160 -8.74 -11.14 -4.60
CA MET A 160 -8.17 -12.07 -3.60
C MET A 160 -8.03 -11.42 -2.22
N LEU A 161 -7.92 -10.09 -2.15
CA LEU A 161 -7.88 -9.35 -0.87
C LEU A 161 -9.16 -9.53 -0.04
N GLU A 162 -10.31 -9.79 -0.66
CA GLU A 162 -11.53 -10.05 0.09
C GLU A 162 -11.33 -11.23 1.05
N GLN A 163 -10.71 -12.32 0.57
CA GLN A 163 -10.43 -13.50 1.37
C GLN A 163 -9.17 -13.34 2.23
N ARG A 164 -8.10 -12.78 1.66
CA ARG A 164 -6.76 -12.76 2.27
C ARG A 164 -6.56 -11.60 3.25
N LEU A 165 -7.30 -10.50 3.10
CA LEU A 165 -7.21 -9.29 3.91
C LEU A 165 -8.50 -9.04 4.69
N SER A 166 -9.60 -8.75 4.00
CA SER A 166 -10.82 -8.26 4.65
C SER A 166 -11.49 -9.31 5.54
N ASN A 167 -11.59 -10.56 5.09
CA ASN A 167 -12.14 -11.64 5.91
C ASN A 167 -11.26 -11.95 7.13
N VAL A 168 -9.93 -11.86 6.99
CA VAL A 168 -8.99 -12.04 8.10
C VAL A 168 -9.17 -10.94 9.15
N VAL A 169 -9.20 -9.68 8.70
CA VAL A 169 -9.46 -8.52 9.57
C VAL A 169 -10.80 -8.64 10.28
N LEU A 170 -11.87 -9.06 9.60
CA LEU A 170 -13.19 -9.20 10.20
C LEU A 170 -13.33 -10.41 11.12
N ALA A 171 -12.53 -11.46 10.92
CA ALA A 171 -12.48 -12.58 11.85
C ALA A 171 -11.82 -12.18 13.17
N GLU A 172 -10.77 -11.35 13.11
CA GLU A 172 -10.06 -10.86 14.30
C GLU A 172 -10.77 -9.68 14.98
N LYS A 173 -11.36 -8.77 14.20
CA LYS A 173 -11.97 -7.51 14.65
C LYS A 173 -13.34 -7.27 13.97
N PRO A 174 -14.40 -8.03 14.31
CA PRO A 174 -15.71 -7.93 13.65
C PRO A 174 -16.34 -6.54 13.71
N GLU A 175 -16.07 -5.77 14.77
CA GLU A 175 -16.55 -4.41 14.98
C GLU A 175 -16.08 -3.42 13.89
N LYS A 176 -14.95 -3.73 13.24
CA LYS A 176 -14.35 -2.93 12.17
C LYS A 176 -15.06 -3.03 10.82
N LYS A 177 -16.12 -3.83 10.73
CA LYS A 177 -16.94 -3.97 9.51
C LYS A 177 -17.47 -2.65 8.95
N LYS A 178 -17.78 -1.68 9.82
CA LYS A 178 -18.25 -0.36 9.39
C LYS A 178 -17.12 0.43 8.72
N ASP A 179 -15.94 0.40 9.32
CA ASP A 179 -14.76 1.16 8.86
C ASP A 179 -14.28 0.68 7.48
N ILE A 180 -14.34 -0.63 7.22
CA ILE A 180 -13.92 -1.19 5.92
C ILE A 180 -15.09 -1.42 4.94
N ARG A 181 -16.30 -0.94 5.25
CA ARG A 181 -17.49 -1.15 4.42
C ARG A 181 -17.30 -0.68 2.97
N PRO A 182 -16.70 0.50 2.69
CA PRO A 182 -16.48 0.95 1.32
C PRO A 182 -15.67 -0.06 0.48
N LEU A 183 -14.64 -0.69 1.08
CA LEU A 183 -13.84 -1.72 0.41
C LEU A 183 -14.67 -2.96 0.06
N LEU A 184 -15.53 -3.42 0.99
CA LEU A 184 -16.41 -4.56 0.75
C LEU A 184 -17.40 -4.31 -0.39
N ASP A 185 -17.97 -3.10 -0.44
CA ASP A 185 -18.86 -2.69 -1.53
C ASP A 185 -18.09 -2.54 -2.85
N PHE A 186 -16.83 -2.11 -2.79
CA PHE A 186 -15.96 -2.00 -3.96
C PHE A 186 -15.58 -3.36 -4.56
N TYR A 187 -15.33 -4.41 -3.75
CA TYR A 187 -15.16 -5.77 -4.29
C TYR A 187 -16.36 -6.22 -5.10
N ASN A 188 -17.58 -5.91 -4.64
CA ASN A 188 -18.81 -6.22 -5.39
C ASN A 188 -18.90 -5.43 -6.71
N THR A 189 -18.38 -4.20 -6.73
CA THR A 189 -18.29 -3.38 -7.95
C THR A 189 -17.34 -4.02 -8.96
N ILE A 190 -16.13 -4.42 -8.54
CA ILE A 190 -15.17 -5.11 -9.41
C ILE A 190 -15.76 -6.43 -9.94
N LYS A 191 -16.36 -7.25 -9.08
CA LYS A 191 -17.02 -8.53 -9.48
C LYS A 191 -18.09 -8.34 -10.55
N ARG A 192 -18.82 -7.23 -10.51
CA ARG A 192 -19.84 -6.90 -11.53
C ARG A 192 -19.22 -6.50 -12.86
N SER A 193 -18.05 -5.85 -12.85
CA SER A 193 -17.35 -5.42 -14.08
C SER A 193 -16.68 -6.55 -14.85
N ILE A 194 -16.44 -7.71 -14.21
CA ILE A 194 -15.79 -8.87 -14.83
C ILE A 194 -16.82 -9.77 -15.55
N LYS A 195 -18.10 -9.63 -15.22
CA LYS A 195 -19.19 -10.39 -15.83
C LYS A 195 -19.58 -9.83 -17.18
#